data_AF-A0A6I5X6S0-F1
#
_entry.id   AF-A0A6I5X6S0-F1
#
_cell.length_a   1.000
_cell.length_b   1.000
_cell.length_c   1.000
_cell.angle_alpha   90.00
_cell.angle_beta   90.00
_cell.angle_gamma   90.00
#
_symmetry.space_group_name_H-M   'P 1'
#
loop_
_entity.id
_entity.type
_entity.pdbx_description
1 polymer ?
#
loop_
_entity_poly.entity_id
_entity_poly.type
_entity_poly.pdbx_seq_one_letter_code
_entity_poly.pdbx_strand_id
1 'polypeptide(L)'
;MTPAVLELLEPIAAKAGVHLGMEVHAPEGPNTPKVLATREAYDRIGSEHLGFIPDFSSCMRAIPPGMLDKLRAAGLSEEGVDALVRAWESPGPPFQRYGAFAGEAKGLGEPELPVGQARLVFTMFGRENLEDWREVLPQVRHVHGKFYDVDDDLTSPSIDYQAILDVFAETDHEITMSSEWEGHAYLDLEDQDAFEMVARHHAMCRRMMDGS
;
A
#
# COMPACT_ATOMS: atom_id res chain seq x y z
N MET A 1 -7.23 4.83 -14.07
CA MET A 1 -7.39 4.97 -15.54
C MET A 1 -8.18 3.77 -16.03
N THR A 2 -9.04 3.91 -17.05
CA THR A 2 -9.81 2.77 -17.59
C THR A 2 -9.10 2.15 -18.81
N PRO A 3 -9.42 0.90 -19.17
CA PRO A 3 -8.92 0.28 -20.41
C PRO A 3 -9.09 1.15 -21.66
N ALA A 4 -10.26 1.77 -21.84
CA ALA A 4 -10.52 2.65 -22.98
C ALA A 4 -9.62 3.90 -22.99
N VAL A 5 -9.23 4.40 -21.82
CA VAL A 5 -8.29 5.53 -21.73
C VAL A 5 -6.87 5.09 -22.07
N LEU A 6 -6.47 3.87 -21.67
CA LEU A 6 -5.15 3.31 -22.00
C LEU A 6 -4.96 3.18 -23.52
N GLU A 7 -5.96 2.67 -24.24
CA GLU A 7 -5.93 2.54 -25.71
C GLU A 7 -5.76 3.89 -26.41
N LEU A 8 -6.29 4.98 -25.84
CA LEU A 8 -6.16 6.33 -26.38
C LEU A 8 -4.82 6.99 -26.04
N LEU A 9 -4.27 6.70 -24.85
CA LEU A 9 -3.04 7.31 -24.38
C LEU A 9 -1.79 6.61 -24.91
N GLU A 10 -1.85 5.32 -25.20
CA GLU A 10 -0.67 4.55 -25.63
C GLU A 10 0.03 5.15 -26.86
N PRO A 11 -0.66 5.53 -27.95
CA PRO A 11 0.04 6.07 -29.13
C PRO A 11 0.72 7.41 -28.85
N ILE A 12 0.20 8.16 -27.88
CA ILE A 12 0.77 9.44 -27.43
C ILE A 12 2.04 9.17 -26.62
N ALA A 13 1.98 8.23 -25.69
CA ALA A 13 3.11 7.82 -24.86
C ALA A 13 4.26 7.27 -25.73
N ALA A 14 3.94 6.38 -26.68
CA ALA A 14 4.90 5.82 -27.62
C ALA A 14 5.56 6.88 -28.49
N LYS A 15 4.77 7.81 -29.05
CA LYS A 15 5.31 8.93 -29.84
C LYS A 15 6.22 9.85 -29.02
N ALA A 16 5.92 10.02 -27.73
CA ALA A 16 6.72 10.84 -26.83
C ALA A 16 7.92 10.08 -26.20
N GLY A 17 7.99 8.76 -26.35
CA GLY A 17 9.02 7.93 -25.73
C GLY A 17 8.92 7.91 -24.19
N VAL A 18 7.71 7.96 -23.64
CA VAL A 18 7.47 7.96 -22.18
C VAL A 18 6.69 6.71 -21.77
N HIS A 19 6.94 6.24 -20.54
CA HIS A 19 6.15 5.15 -19.96
C HIS A 19 4.99 5.72 -19.13
N LEU A 20 3.82 5.10 -19.26
CA LEU A 20 2.65 5.34 -18.43
C LEU A 20 2.48 4.19 -17.44
N GLY A 21 2.70 4.48 -16.17
CA GLY A 21 2.52 3.53 -15.09
C GLY A 21 1.13 3.63 -14.46
N MET A 22 0.44 2.50 -14.30
CA MET A 22 -0.74 2.39 -13.45
C MET A 22 -0.33 2.11 -12.02
N GLU A 23 -0.58 3.05 -11.13
CA GLU A 23 -0.44 2.81 -9.70
C GLU A 23 -1.46 1.75 -9.24
N VAL A 24 -0.96 0.76 -8.50
CA VAL A 24 -1.75 -0.26 -7.81
C VAL A 24 -1.62 0.01 -6.32
N HIS A 25 -2.40 0.97 -5.85
CA HIS A 25 -2.47 1.40 -4.44
C HIS A 25 -3.41 0.50 -3.64
N ALA A 26 -3.17 0.38 -2.33
CA ALA A 26 -4.12 -0.25 -1.42
C ALA A 26 -5.55 0.31 -1.58
N PRO A 27 -6.58 -0.53 -1.41
CA PRO A 27 -6.54 -1.93 -1.01
C PRO A 27 -6.38 -2.88 -2.21
N GLU A 28 -5.96 -2.39 -3.38
CA GLU A 28 -5.83 -3.18 -4.59
C GLU A 28 -4.53 -3.99 -4.62
N GLY A 29 -4.52 -5.07 -5.39
CA GLY A 29 -3.40 -5.95 -5.64
C GLY A 29 -3.44 -6.53 -7.05
N PRO A 30 -2.45 -7.33 -7.46
CA PRO A 30 -2.29 -7.80 -8.84
C PRO A 30 -3.48 -8.62 -9.36
N ASN A 31 -4.24 -9.22 -8.46
CA ASN A 31 -5.35 -10.12 -8.74
C ASN A 31 -6.73 -9.51 -8.41
N THR A 32 -6.81 -8.23 -8.05
CA THR A 32 -8.11 -7.60 -7.85
C THR A 32 -8.81 -7.32 -9.19
N PRO A 33 -10.15 -7.29 -9.24
CA PRO A 33 -10.90 -7.17 -10.50
C PRO A 33 -10.49 -5.96 -11.35
N LYS A 34 -10.15 -4.84 -10.70
CA LYS A 34 -9.70 -3.61 -11.37
C LYS A 34 -8.33 -3.80 -12.04
N VAL A 35 -7.39 -4.47 -11.37
CA VAL A 35 -6.05 -4.71 -11.89
C VAL A 35 -6.07 -5.80 -12.96
N LEU A 36 -6.86 -6.85 -12.78
CA LEU A 36 -7.11 -7.86 -13.83
C LEU A 36 -7.65 -7.25 -15.13
N ALA A 37 -8.65 -6.37 -15.04
CA ALA A 37 -9.16 -5.66 -16.21
C ALA A 37 -8.10 -4.77 -16.89
N THR A 38 -7.13 -4.27 -16.11
CA THR A 38 -5.99 -3.50 -16.63
C THR A 38 -4.96 -4.41 -17.31
N ARG A 39 -4.65 -5.57 -16.72
CA ARG A 39 -3.79 -6.60 -17.31
C ARG A 39 -4.33 -7.06 -18.67
N GLU A 40 -5.63 -7.38 -18.75
CA GLU A 40 -6.29 -7.73 -20.00
C GLU A 40 -6.19 -6.61 -21.05
N ALA A 41 -6.23 -5.34 -20.64
CA ALA A 41 -6.05 -4.21 -21.54
C ALA A 41 -4.61 -4.11 -22.03
N TYR A 42 -3.63 -4.26 -21.13
CA TYR A 42 -2.21 -4.28 -21.49
C TYR A 42 -1.89 -5.40 -22.47
N ASP A 43 -2.43 -6.60 -22.26
CA ASP A 43 -2.22 -7.74 -23.16
C ASP A 43 -2.79 -7.49 -24.56
N ARG A 44 -3.98 -6.86 -24.65
CA ARG A 44 -4.58 -6.49 -25.94
C ARG A 44 -3.79 -5.40 -26.67
N ILE A 45 -3.29 -4.42 -25.93
CA ILE A 45 -2.56 -3.28 -26.49
C ILE A 45 -1.15 -3.71 -26.92
N GLY A 46 -0.47 -4.54 -26.11
CA GLY A 46 0.85 -5.10 -26.43
C GLY A 46 1.96 -4.05 -26.51
N SER A 47 1.91 -3.01 -25.67
CA SER A 47 2.86 -1.89 -25.70
C SER A 47 3.88 -1.93 -24.58
N GLU A 48 5.15 -1.65 -24.90
CA GLU A 48 6.22 -1.48 -23.92
C GLU A 48 6.09 -0.16 -23.10
N HIS A 49 5.30 0.80 -23.59
CA HIS A 49 5.10 2.10 -22.95
C HIS A 49 4.06 2.07 -21.83
N LEU A 50 3.43 0.93 -21.57
CA LEU A 50 2.50 0.74 -20.47
C LEU A 50 3.10 -0.19 -19.42
N GLY A 51 2.67 -0.05 -18.17
CA GLY A 51 3.08 -0.93 -17.10
C GLY A 51 2.50 -0.54 -15.74
N PHE A 52 2.88 -1.27 -14.69
CA PHE A 52 2.40 -1.04 -13.33
C PHE A 52 3.40 -0.27 -12.48
N ILE A 53 2.85 0.44 -11.50
CA ILE A 53 3.56 1.01 -10.35
C ILE A 53 2.97 0.38 -9.08
N PRO A 54 3.47 -0.77 -8.65
CA PRO A 54 3.11 -1.37 -7.37
C PRO A 54 3.39 -0.45 -6.19
N ASP A 55 2.51 -0.47 -5.20
CA ASP A 55 2.63 0.28 -3.96
C ASP A 55 2.72 -0.68 -2.78
N PHE A 56 3.71 -0.50 -1.91
CA PHE A 56 3.99 -1.44 -0.82
C PHE A 56 2.88 -1.49 0.25
N SER A 57 2.00 -0.48 0.33
CA SER A 57 0.80 -0.52 1.18
C SER A 57 -0.19 -1.61 0.81
N SER A 58 -0.08 -2.23 -0.37
CA SER A 58 -0.92 -3.38 -0.73
C SER A 58 -0.66 -4.62 0.13
N CYS A 59 0.55 -4.75 0.69
CA CYS A 59 1.05 -5.96 1.35
C CYS A 59 1.50 -5.66 2.79
N MET A 60 0.60 -5.12 3.60
CA MET A 60 0.90 -4.77 4.99
C MET A 60 0.86 -6.01 5.89
N ARG A 61 1.79 -6.10 6.85
CA ARG A 61 1.81 -7.15 7.89
C ARG A 61 1.11 -6.73 9.18
N ALA A 62 1.01 -5.43 9.44
CA ALA A 62 0.33 -4.89 10.62
C ALA A 62 -0.22 -3.49 10.34
N ILE A 63 -1.23 -3.06 11.10
CA ILE A 63 -1.67 -1.66 11.13
C ILE A 63 -0.53 -0.80 11.70
N PRO A 64 -0.20 0.37 11.11
CA PRO A 64 0.75 1.32 11.68
C PRO A 64 0.46 1.66 13.14
N PRO A 65 1.47 1.55 14.03
CA PRO A 65 1.33 1.91 15.43
C PRO A 65 0.76 3.32 15.62
N GLY A 66 1.26 4.30 14.84
CA GLY A 66 0.76 5.68 14.90
C GLY A 66 -0.73 5.82 14.56
N MET A 67 -1.27 4.98 13.67
CA MET A 67 -2.71 4.98 13.39
C MET A 67 -3.51 4.42 14.58
N LEU A 68 -3.02 3.36 15.22
CA LEU A 68 -3.67 2.79 16.42
C LEU A 68 -3.64 3.79 17.57
N ASP A 69 -2.51 4.46 17.79
CA ASP A 69 -2.34 5.43 18.86
C ASP A 69 -3.22 6.67 18.65
N LYS A 70 -3.39 7.11 17.40
CA LYS A 70 -4.38 8.14 17.06
C LYS A 70 -5.79 7.74 17.45
N LEU A 71 -6.20 6.51 17.10
CA LEU A 71 -7.55 6.04 17.40
C LEU A 71 -7.78 5.91 18.92
N ARG A 72 -6.77 5.46 19.67
CA ARG A 72 -6.78 5.47 21.14
C ARG A 72 -6.94 6.88 21.69
N ALA A 73 -6.16 7.84 21.19
CA ALA A 73 -6.25 9.24 21.59
C ALA A 73 -7.62 9.87 21.27
N ALA A 74 -8.27 9.40 20.20
CA ALA A 74 -9.64 9.78 19.85
C ALA A 74 -10.72 9.04 20.68
N GLY A 75 -10.32 8.16 21.60
CA GLY A 75 -11.19 7.50 22.58
C GLY A 75 -11.62 6.09 22.22
N LEU A 76 -11.00 5.44 21.22
CA LEU A 76 -11.22 4.02 20.96
C LEU A 76 -10.63 3.20 22.12
N SER A 77 -11.42 2.32 22.73
CA SER A 77 -10.93 1.46 23.81
C SER A 77 -9.97 0.38 23.29
N GLU A 78 -9.21 -0.29 24.18
CA GLU A 78 -8.39 -1.44 23.77
C GLU A 78 -9.23 -2.60 23.20
N GLU A 79 -10.44 -2.83 23.72
CA GLU A 79 -11.35 -3.82 23.14
C GLU A 79 -11.77 -3.43 21.70
N GLY A 80 -11.97 -2.13 21.47
CA GLY A 80 -12.25 -1.57 20.15
C GLY A 80 -11.04 -1.65 19.20
N VAL A 81 -9.82 -1.43 19.70
CA VAL A 81 -8.58 -1.63 18.94
C VAL A 81 -8.41 -3.10 18.57
N ASP A 82 -8.62 -4.02 19.51
CA ASP A 82 -8.56 -5.45 19.24
C ASP A 82 -9.61 -5.87 18.21
N ALA A 83 -10.82 -5.32 18.29
CA ALA A 83 -11.88 -5.53 17.28
C ALA A 83 -11.47 -5.02 15.89
N LEU A 84 -10.83 -3.85 15.83
CA LEU A 84 -10.31 -3.28 14.59
C LEU A 84 -9.22 -4.17 13.97
N VAL A 85 -8.25 -4.62 14.77
CA VAL A 85 -7.17 -5.50 14.30
C VAL A 85 -7.75 -6.81 13.79
N ARG A 86 -8.63 -7.47 14.56
CA ARG A 86 -9.31 -8.72 14.11
C ARG A 86 -10.08 -8.53 12.81
N ALA A 87 -10.84 -7.45 12.70
CA ALA A 87 -11.61 -7.17 11.50
C ALA A 87 -10.70 -6.85 10.30
N TRP A 88 -9.63 -6.09 10.50
CA TRP A 88 -8.62 -5.86 9.47
C TRP A 88 -7.98 -7.18 9.03
N GLU A 89 -7.67 -8.07 9.98
CA GLU A 89 -7.06 -9.37 9.69
C GLU A 89 -7.97 -10.38 8.98
N SER A 90 -9.28 -10.21 9.14
CA SER A 90 -10.27 -11.09 8.56
C SER A 90 -10.21 -11.10 7.02
N PRO A 91 -10.61 -12.21 6.36
CA PRO A 91 -10.68 -12.24 4.90
C PRO A 91 -11.86 -11.40 4.39
N GLY A 92 -11.79 -11.03 3.12
CA GLY A 92 -12.89 -10.41 2.40
C GLY A 92 -12.66 -8.94 2.05
N PRO A 93 -13.58 -8.36 1.24
CA PRO A 93 -13.40 -7.02 0.72
C PRO A 93 -13.46 -5.97 1.85
N PRO A 94 -12.71 -4.86 1.72
CA PRO A 94 -12.62 -3.79 2.71
C PRO A 94 -13.95 -3.35 3.35
N PHE A 95 -15.00 -3.21 2.55
CA PHE A 95 -16.30 -2.75 3.04
C PHE A 95 -16.97 -3.75 4.00
N GLN A 96 -16.76 -5.05 3.81
CA GLN A 96 -17.30 -6.08 4.70
C GLN A 96 -16.52 -6.11 6.01
N ARG A 97 -15.20 -6.03 5.94
CA ARG A 97 -14.30 -5.98 7.10
C ARG A 97 -14.59 -4.76 7.98
N TYR A 98 -14.73 -3.57 7.35
CA TYR A 98 -15.16 -2.37 8.05
C TYR A 98 -16.57 -2.52 8.65
N GLY A 99 -17.51 -3.12 7.92
CA GLY A 99 -18.86 -3.37 8.42
C GLY A 99 -18.88 -4.30 9.65
N ALA A 100 -18.03 -5.32 9.68
CA ALA A 100 -17.86 -6.21 10.82
C ALA A 100 -17.30 -5.45 12.04
N PHE A 101 -16.22 -4.68 11.84
CA PHE A 101 -15.66 -3.80 12.88
C PHE A 101 -16.71 -2.83 13.42
N ALA A 102 -17.39 -2.08 12.55
CA ALA A 102 -18.37 -1.08 12.97
C ALA A 102 -19.56 -1.69 13.74
N GLY A 103 -19.95 -2.92 13.37
CA GLY A 103 -20.97 -3.68 14.10
C GLY A 103 -20.53 -4.07 15.52
N GLU A 104 -19.30 -4.58 15.65
CA GLU A 104 -18.71 -4.95 16.94
C GLU A 104 -18.46 -3.72 17.82
N ALA A 105 -17.85 -2.68 17.27
CA ALA A 105 -17.58 -1.41 17.95
C ALA A 105 -18.86 -0.76 18.49
N LYS A 106 -19.98 -0.84 17.75
CA LYS A 106 -21.29 -0.41 18.23
C LYS A 106 -21.76 -1.22 19.45
N GLY A 107 -21.53 -2.53 19.46
CA GLY A 107 -21.86 -3.41 20.59
C GLY A 107 -21.03 -3.10 21.84
N LEU A 108 -19.78 -2.70 21.64
CA LEU A 108 -18.86 -2.26 22.69
C LEU A 108 -19.15 -0.84 23.20
N GLY A 109 -19.98 -0.06 22.49
CA GLY A 109 -20.29 1.32 22.85
C GLY A 109 -19.15 2.29 22.52
N GLU A 110 -18.33 1.98 21.50
CA GLU A 110 -17.23 2.83 21.08
C GLU A 110 -17.71 4.19 20.53
N PRO A 111 -16.93 5.28 20.69
CA PRO A 111 -17.30 6.58 20.16
C PRO A 111 -17.36 6.59 18.62
N GLU A 112 -18.34 7.28 18.05
CA GLU A 112 -18.57 7.29 16.59
C GLU A 112 -17.39 7.87 15.78
N LEU A 113 -16.70 8.87 16.32
CA LEU A 113 -15.60 9.56 15.63
C LEU A 113 -14.40 8.63 15.32
N PRO A 114 -13.75 7.97 16.31
CA PRO A 114 -12.68 7.02 16.03
C PRO A 114 -13.14 5.84 15.18
N VAL A 115 -14.38 5.36 15.35
CA VAL A 115 -14.94 4.30 14.48
C VAL A 115 -15.00 4.76 13.01
N GLY A 116 -15.45 6.00 12.77
CA GLY A 116 -15.47 6.59 11.43
C GLY A 116 -14.07 6.81 10.85
N GLN A 117 -13.11 7.25 11.66
CA GLN A 117 -11.70 7.44 11.26
C GLN A 117 -11.01 6.11 10.92
N ALA A 118 -11.33 5.04 11.66
CA ALA A 118 -10.79 3.69 11.42
C ALA A 118 -11.18 3.13 10.04
N ARG A 119 -12.11 3.75 9.30
CA ARG A 119 -12.37 3.41 7.90
C ARG A 119 -11.10 3.45 7.03
N LEU A 120 -10.17 4.38 7.31
CA LEU A 120 -8.90 4.51 6.60
C LEU A 120 -8.07 3.22 6.65
N VAL A 121 -8.11 2.49 7.77
CA VAL A 121 -7.39 1.22 7.96
C VAL A 121 -7.72 0.20 6.86
N PHE A 122 -8.98 0.18 6.41
CA PHE A 122 -9.44 -0.81 5.43
C PHE A 122 -9.15 -0.39 3.98
N THR A 123 -8.84 0.87 3.73
CA THR A 123 -8.54 1.39 2.39
C THR A 123 -7.07 1.68 2.17
N MET A 124 -6.31 1.99 3.22
CA MET A 124 -4.89 2.32 3.13
C MET A 124 -3.98 1.14 3.41
N PHE A 125 -4.41 0.18 4.25
CA PHE A 125 -3.54 -0.92 4.66
C PHE A 125 -4.01 -2.23 4.03
N GLY A 126 -3.54 -2.46 2.81
CA GLY A 126 -3.84 -3.64 2.01
C GLY A 126 -3.32 -4.94 2.63
N ARG A 127 -3.96 -6.05 2.26
CA ARG A 127 -3.61 -7.40 2.72
C ARG A 127 -3.51 -8.38 1.55
N GLU A 128 -3.10 -7.86 0.41
CA GLU A 128 -2.92 -8.65 -0.80
C GLU A 128 -1.73 -9.59 -0.62
N ASN A 129 -1.80 -10.76 -1.25
CA ASN A 129 -0.75 -11.76 -1.15
C ASN A 129 0.50 -11.27 -1.89
N LEU A 130 1.63 -11.22 -1.20
CA LEU A 130 2.89 -10.76 -1.77
C LEU A 130 3.33 -11.61 -2.98
N GLU A 131 3.13 -12.92 -2.90
CA GLU A 131 3.58 -13.85 -3.93
C GLU A 131 2.90 -13.63 -5.29
N ASP A 132 1.66 -13.13 -5.28
CA ASP A 132 0.87 -12.87 -6.48
C ASP A 132 1.49 -11.77 -7.36
N TRP A 133 2.36 -10.91 -6.79
CA TRP A 133 3.05 -9.86 -7.55
C TRP A 133 4.00 -10.40 -8.61
N ARG A 134 4.49 -11.64 -8.44
CA ARG A 134 5.33 -12.32 -9.44
C ARG A 134 4.66 -12.40 -10.81
N GLU A 135 3.34 -12.46 -10.86
CA GLU A 135 2.57 -12.53 -12.10
C GLU A 135 2.67 -11.26 -12.96
N VAL A 136 3.00 -10.11 -12.36
CA VAL A 136 3.02 -8.81 -13.03
C VAL A 136 4.40 -8.18 -13.11
N LEU A 137 5.44 -8.79 -12.53
CA LEU A 137 6.83 -8.30 -12.55
C LEU A 137 7.32 -7.88 -13.95
N PRO A 138 7.07 -8.63 -15.05
CA PRO A 138 7.52 -8.21 -16.38
C PRO A 138 6.95 -6.87 -16.86
N GLN A 139 5.85 -6.41 -16.25
CA GLN A 139 5.16 -5.17 -16.58
C GLN A 139 5.40 -4.05 -15.55
N VAL A 140 6.15 -4.31 -14.47
CA VAL A 140 6.47 -3.28 -13.46
C VAL A 140 7.45 -2.28 -14.06
N ARG A 141 7.24 -0.98 -13.84
CA ARG A 141 8.14 0.08 -14.35
C ARG A 141 8.82 0.89 -13.25
N HIS A 142 8.16 0.95 -12.10
CA HIS A 142 8.57 1.68 -10.92
C HIS A 142 7.85 1.07 -9.73
N VAL A 143 8.34 1.26 -8.51
CA VAL A 143 7.61 0.90 -7.30
C VAL A 143 7.54 2.09 -6.36
N HIS A 144 6.39 2.27 -5.72
CA HIS A 144 6.26 3.18 -4.59
C HIS A 144 6.66 2.42 -3.32
N GLY A 145 7.82 2.77 -2.77
CA GLY A 145 8.26 2.33 -1.46
C GLY A 145 7.49 3.09 -0.40
N LYS A 146 6.19 2.80 -0.31
CA LYS A 146 5.26 3.40 0.65
C LYS A 146 5.57 2.92 2.05
N PHE A 147 5.63 3.84 3.00
CA PHE A 147 5.81 3.55 4.41
C PHE A 147 5.10 4.57 5.30
N TYR A 148 4.92 4.18 6.55
CA TYR A 148 4.24 4.96 7.57
C TYR A 148 5.21 5.36 8.69
N ASP A 149 6.00 4.40 9.15
CA ASP A 149 6.98 4.57 10.22
C ASP A 149 8.24 3.74 9.92
N VAL A 150 9.39 4.22 10.39
CA VAL A 150 10.64 3.46 10.45
C VAL A 150 11.22 3.59 11.85
N ASP A 151 11.33 2.45 12.54
CA ASP A 151 11.79 2.40 13.92
C ASP A 151 13.30 2.66 14.05
N ASP A 152 13.77 2.72 15.30
CA ASP A 152 15.18 2.99 15.61
C ASP A 152 16.13 1.86 15.16
N ASP A 153 15.60 0.65 14.97
CA ASP A 153 16.33 -0.51 14.42
C ASP A 153 16.37 -0.50 12.88
N LEU A 154 15.88 0.58 12.25
CA LEU A 154 15.74 0.75 10.81
C LEU A 154 14.88 -0.35 10.17
N THR A 155 13.74 -0.63 10.79
CA THR A 155 12.72 -1.57 10.30
C THR A 155 11.37 -0.86 10.21
N SER A 156 10.56 -1.24 9.22
CA SER A 156 9.15 -0.83 9.17
C SER A 156 8.33 -1.79 10.04
N PRO A 157 7.60 -1.34 11.07
CA PRO A 157 6.78 -2.22 11.88
C PRO A 157 5.64 -2.84 11.05
N SER A 158 5.14 -2.11 10.06
CA SER A 158 3.89 -2.41 9.36
C SER A 158 4.05 -3.07 8.00
N ILE A 159 5.23 -2.98 7.40
CA ILE A 159 5.52 -3.50 6.06
C ILE A 159 6.79 -4.35 6.12
N ASP A 160 6.73 -5.55 5.56
CA ASP A 160 7.91 -6.40 5.40
C ASP A 160 8.71 -5.99 4.16
N TYR A 161 9.49 -4.92 4.32
CA TYR A 161 10.25 -4.35 3.21
C TYR A 161 11.22 -5.33 2.57
N GLN A 162 11.90 -6.17 3.37
CA GLN A 162 12.85 -7.13 2.82
C GLN A 162 12.13 -8.14 1.93
N ALA A 163 11.05 -8.76 2.43
CA ALA A 163 10.30 -9.74 1.64
C ALA A 163 9.77 -9.12 0.34
N ILE A 164 9.26 -7.88 0.39
CA ILE A 164 8.78 -7.17 -0.79
C ILE A 164 9.92 -6.91 -1.79
N LEU A 165 11.05 -6.37 -1.32
CA LEU A 165 12.20 -6.10 -2.17
C LEU A 165 12.76 -7.38 -2.81
N ASP A 166 12.78 -8.50 -2.08
CA ASP A 166 13.21 -9.79 -2.62
C ASP A 166 12.34 -10.23 -3.82
N VAL A 167 11.02 -10.06 -3.73
CA VAL A 167 10.10 -10.35 -4.86
C VAL A 167 10.34 -9.42 -6.04
N PHE A 168 10.43 -8.11 -5.79
CA PHE A 168 10.60 -7.14 -6.88
C PHE A 168 12.01 -7.14 -7.48
N ALA A 169 13.02 -7.67 -6.78
CA ALA A 169 14.35 -7.90 -7.33
C ALA A 169 14.39 -9.05 -8.37
N GLU A 170 13.34 -9.87 -8.47
CA GLU A 170 13.22 -10.92 -9.49
C GLU A 170 12.89 -10.38 -10.89
N THR A 171 12.68 -9.06 -11.07
CA THR A 171 12.47 -8.47 -12.39
C THR A 171 13.66 -8.72 -13.31
N ASP A 172 13.38 -8.97 -14.59
CA ASP A 172 14.41 -9.19 -15.63
C ASP A 172 15.01 -7.89 -16.19
N HIS A 173 14.60 -6.75 -15.64
CA HIS A 173 15.04 -5.42 -16.00
C HIS A 173 15.17 -4.52 -14.77
N GLU A 174 15.88 -3.41 -14.92
CA GLU A 174 16.03 -2.41 -13.87
C GLU A 174 14.69 -1.71 -13.63
N ILE A 175 14.30 -1.63 -12.36
CA ILE A 175 13.20 -0.82 -11.87
C ILE A 175 13.73 0.19 -10.85
N THR A 176 12.99 1.29 -10.69
CA THR A 176 13.32 2.33 -9.70
C THR A 176 12.30 2.31 -8.58
N MET A 177 12.69 2.83 -7.41
CA MET A 177 11.82 3.01 -6.26
C MET A 177 11.83 4.45 -5.79
N SER A 178 10.66 4.99 -5.44
CA SER A 178 10.54 6.27 -4.73
C SER A 178 10.09 6.04 -3.29
N SER A 179 10.65 6.83 -2.36
CA SER A 179 10.17 6.89 -0.99
C SER A 179 8.83 7.61 -0.96
N GLU A 180 7.81 6.99 -0.39
CA GLU A 180 6.51 7.63 -0.22
C GLU A 180 6.05 7.52 1.24
N TRP A 181 6.28 8.59 2.00
CA TRP A 181 5.83 8.64 3.39
C TRP A 181 4.37 9.10 3.48
N GLU A 182 3.51 8.25 4.04
CA GLU A 182 2.07 8.51 4.13
C GLU A 182 1.56 8.58 5.57
N GLY A 183 2.46 8.71 6.55
CA GLY A 183 2.09 8.99 7.94
C GLY A 183 1.26 10.27 8.09
N HIS A 184 1.46 11.27 7.22
CA HIS A 184 0.69 12.52 7.20
C HIS A 184 -0.83 12.34 7.01
N ALA A 185 -1.30 11.16 6.56
CA ALA A 185 -2.72 10.88 6.44
C ALA A 185 -3.43 10.83 7.81
N TYR A 186 -2.67 10.58 8.89
CA TYR A 186 -3.22 10.54 10.23
C TYR A 186 -2.35 11.20 11.31
N LEU A 187 -1.08 11.50 11.05
CA LEU A 187 -0.23 12.25 11.97
C LEU A 187 -0.20 13.74 11.57
N ASP A 188 -0.15 14.62 12.57
CA ASP A 188 0.10 16.03 12.33
C ASP A 188 1.61 16.29 12.15
N LEU A 189 1.98 17.42 11.54
CA LEU A 189 3.38 17.79 11.30
C LEU A 189 4.20 17.94 12.60
N GLU A 190 3.52 18.18 13.73
CA GLU A 190 4.15 18.28 15.05
C GLU A 190 4.44 16.91 15.66
N ASP A 191 3.72 15.86 15.21
CA ASP A 191 3.88 14.49 15.71
C ASP A 191 5.06 13.78 15.03
N GLN A 192 5.30 14.06 13.75
CA GLN A 192 6.31 13.35 12.97
C GLN A 192 6.95 14.22 11.87
N ASP A 193 8.28 14.35 11.92
CA ASP A 193 9.05 15.00 10.86
C ASP A 193 9.16 14.08 9.63
N ALA A 194 8.55 14.50 8.53
CA ALA A 194 8.57 13.80 7.25
C ALA A 194 9.99 13.63 6.69
N PHE A 195 10.87 14.63 6.86
CA PHE A 195 12.24 14.56 6.35
C PHE A 195 13.06 13.55 7.14
N GLU A 196 12.86 13.49 8.45
CA GLU A 196 13.48 12.47 9.29
C GLU A 196 13.03 11.07 8.85
N MET A 197 11.72 10.86 8.68
CA MET A 197 11.17 9.57 8.25
C MET A 197 11.69 9.12 6.89
N VAL A 198 11.78 10.03 5.91
CA VAL A 198 12.39 9.74 4.61
C VAL A 198 13.88 9.42 4.74
N ALA A 199 14.62 10.11 5.61
CA ALA A 199 16.03 9.80 5.87
C ALA A 199 16.21 8.40 6.49
N ARG A 200 15.34 8.03 7.45
CA ARG A 200 15.32 6.68 8.05
C ARG A 200 14.96 5.61 7.03
N HIS A 201 13.96 5.85 6.19
CA HIS A 201 13.60 4.94 5.09
C HIS A 201 14.76 4.71 4.13
N HIS A 202 15.49 5.75 3.73
CA HIS A 202 16.70 5.60 2.93
C HIS A 202 17.79 4.78 3.64
N ALA A 203 17.98 4.96 4.94
CA ALA A 203 18.93 4.18 5.71
C ALA A 203 18.53 2.70 5.81
N MET A 204 17.23 2.41 6.03
CA MET A 204 16.65 1.07 6.01
C MET A 204 16.89 0.38 4.66
N CYS A 205 16.53 1.03 3.54
CA CYS A 205 16.71 0.44 2.21
C CYS A 205 18.19 0.21 1.86
N ARG A 206 19.09 1.14 2.22
CA ARG A 206 20.55 0.94 2.00
C ARG A 206 21.08 -0.26 2.78
N ARG A 207 20.67 -0.43 4.03
CA ARG A 207 21.07 -1.59 4.84
C ARG A 207 20.66 -2.92 4.18
N MET A 208 19.48 -2.97 3.57
CA MET A 208 18.98 -4.15 2.86
C MET A 208 19.78 -4.40 1.57
N MET A 209 20.03 -3.36 0.78
CA MET A 209 20.80 -3.47 -0.47
C MET A 209 22.29 -3.77 -0.27
N ASP A 210 22.93 -3.19 0.75
CA ASP A 210 24.36 -3.37 1.06
C ASP A 210 24.64 -4.71 1.77
N GLY A 211 23.62 -5.33 2.36
CA GLY A 211 23.69 -6.63 3.03
C GLY A 211 23.41 -7.84 2.13
N SER A 212 23.19 -7.60 0.83
CA SER A 212 22.90 -8.59 -0.22
C SER A 212 24.15 -9.13 -0.91
#